data_AF-A0A7H8NQV0-F1
#
_entry.id   AF-A0A7H8NQV0-F1
#
_cell.length_a   1.000
_cell.length_b   1.000
_cell.length_c   1.000
_cell.angle_alpha   90.00
_cell.angle_beta   90.00
_cell.angle_gamma   90.00
#
_symmetry.space_group_name_H-M   'P 1'
#
loop_
_entity.id
_entity.type
_entity.pdbx_description
1 polymer ?
#
loop_
_entity_poly.entity_id
_entity_poly.type
_entity_poly.pdbx_seq_one_letter_code
_entity_poly.pdbx_strand_id
1 'polypeptide(L)'
;MRTRTFGMLAVGMVALLGFEGTALADLPKNMIFFMSGTACPAGSSRLTNANGRMLLVANDTGAIGSTSGKALADREDRRHKHKAKVSANLNEHSISAASSCCNSQSTRKGEHSADLETDESTSALPFVQLLACKVD
;
A
#
# COMPACT_ATOMS: atom_id res chain seq x y z
N MET A 1 -3.89 -75.53 -12.47
CA MET A 1 -3.04 -74.34 -12.71
C MET A 1 -3.29 -73.36 -11.58
N ARG A 2 -2.22 -72.88 -10.94
CA ARG A 2 -2.19 -72.26 -9.60
C ARG A 2 -2.78 -70.83 -9.63
N THR A 3 -3.71 -70.54 -8.73
CA THR A 3 -4.26 -69.21 -8.40
C THR A 3 -3.20 -68.28 -7.82
N ARG A 4 -3.16 -67.01 -8.25
CA ARG A 4 -2.55 -65.90 -7.49
C ARG A 4 -3.32 -64.59 -7.68
N THR A 5 -4.11 -64.28 -6.66
CA THR A 5 -4.68 -62.98 -6.33
C THR A 5 -3.56 -61.97 -6.10
N PHE A 6 -3.56 -60.86 -6.82
CA PHE A 6 -2.72 -59.69 -6.52
C PHE A 6 -3.56 -58.70 -5.70
N GLY A 7 -3.43 -58.78 -4.38
CA GLY A 7 -3.82 -57.68 -3.49
C GLY A 7 -2.69 -56.65 -3.49
N MET A 8 -2.93 -55.47 -4.08
CA MET A 8 -2.04 -54.33 -3.90
C MET A 8 -2.47 -53.55 -2.68
N LEU A 9 -1.60 -53.56 -1.68
CA LEU A 9 -1.64 -52.77 -0.45
C LEU A 9 -1.90 -51.29 -0.79
N ALA A 10 -2.91 -50.70 -0.15
CA ALA A 10 -3.04 -49.26 -0.04
C ALA A 10 -1.84 -48.71 0.74
N VAL A 11 -0.98 -47.96 0.06
CA VAL A 11 0.02 -47.12 0.71
C VAL A 11 -0.74 -45.91 1.27
N GLY A 12 -1.15 -46.02 2.53
CA GLY A 12 -1.61 -44.89 3.33
C GLY A 12 -0.44 -43.92 3.50
N MET A 13 -0.38 -42.90 2.66
CA MET A 13 0.56 -41.79 2.78
C MET A 13 0.05 -40.88 3.90
N VAL A 14 0.35 -41.25 5.15
CA VAL A 14 0.25 -40.35 6.30
C VAL A 14 1.35 -39.30 6.13
N ALA A 15 1.04 -38.21 5.46
CA ALA A 15 1.85 -37.00 5.49
C ALA A 15 1.70 -36.36 6.88
N LEU A 16 2.54 -36.81 7.81
CA LEU A 16 2.91 -36.06 9.00
C LEU A 16 3.69 -34.82 8.56
N LEU A 17 2.97 -33.74 8.29
CA LEU A 17 3.50 -32.37 8.39
C LEU A 17 2.47 -31.56 9.16
N GLY A 18 2.52 -31.69 10.49
CA GLY A 18 1.89 -30.74 11.39
C GLY A 18 2.57 -29.38 11.21
N PHE A 19 1.81 -28.40 10.73
CA PHE A 19 2.12 -26.98 10.88
C PHE A 19 0.94 -26.36 11.64
N GLU A 20 1.18 -26.07 12.92
CA GLU A 20 0.52 -25.07 13.78
C GLU A 20 -1.02 -24.96 13.73
N GLY A 21 -1.74 -26.05 14.01
CA GLY A 21 -3.21 -26.03 14.11
C GLY A 21 -3.79 -25.50 15.43
N THR A 22 -2.98 -25.21 16.44
CA THR A 22 -3.47 -24.80 17.78
C THR A 22 -3.53 -23.29 17.95
N ALA A 23 -2.66 -22.52 17.30
CA ALA A 23 -2.58 -21.07 17.51
C ALA A 23 -3.83 -20.31 17.04
N LEU A 24 -4.49 -20.77 15.96
CA LEU A 24 -5.70 -20.12 15.42
C LEU A 24 -6.95 -20.39 16.26
N ALA A 25 -7.03 -21.55 16.93
CA ALA A 25 -8.18 -21.92 17.73
C ALA A 25 -8.35 -21.01 18.96
N ASP A 26 -7.23 -20.46 19.47
CA ASP A 26 -7.22 -19.53 20.60
C ASP A 26 -7.46 -18.07 20.19
N LEU A 27 -7.49 -17.77 18.88
CA LEU A 27 -7.77 -16.42 18.40
C LEU A 27 -9.28 -16.13 18.40
N PRO A 28 -9.69 -14.92 18.81
CA PRO A 28 -11.07 -14.46 18.65
C PRO A 28 -11.56 -14.55 17.21
N LYS A 29 -12.82 -14.95 17.05
CA LYS A 29 -13.51 -14.87 15.75
C LYS A 29 -13.41 -13.47 15.16
N ASN A 30 -13.23 -13.40 13.85
CA ASN A 30 -13.03 -12.16 13.08
C ASN A 30 -11.74 -11.39 13.41
N MET A 31 -10.82 -11.94 14.20
CA MET A 31 -9.49 -11.35 14.35
C MET A 31 -8.78 -11.32 13.00
N ILE A 32 -8.21 -10.16 12.67
CA ILE A 32 -7.43 -9.95 11.45
C ILE A 32 -5.95 -10.07 11.82
N PHE A 33 -5.20 -10.83 11.03
CA PHE A 33 -3.76 -10.97 11.16
C PHE A 33 -3.07 -10.97 9.79
N PHE A 34 -1.77 -10.70 9.79
CA PHE A 34 -0.96 -10.64 8.58
C PHE A 34 0.04 -11.78 8.55
N MET A 35 0.28 -12.31 7.35
CA MET A 35 1.28 -13.34 7.13
C MET A 35 1.96 -13.22 5.78
N SER A 36 3.16 -13.77 5.69
CA SER A 36 3.83 -14.04 4.42
C SER A 36 3.19 -15.26 3.74
N GLY A 37 3.05 -15.23 2.42
CA GLY A 37 2.52 -16.33 1.63
C GLY A 37 1.30 -15.96 0.79
N THR A 38 0.68 -16.98 0.19
CA THR A 38 -0.40 -16.84 -0.81
C THR A 38 -1.75 -17.36 -0.34
N ALA A 39 -1.81 -18.07 0.78
CA ALA A 39 -3.02 -18.67 1.32
C ALA A 39 -3.09 -18.51 2.84
N CYS A 40 -4.32 -18.34 3.34
CA CYS A 40 -4.57 -18.32 4.78
C CYS A 40 -4.59 -19.76 5.32
N PRO A 41 -4.15 -19.97 6.57
CA PRO A 41 -4.15 -21.27 7.22
C PRO A 41 -5.59 -21.74 7.47
N ALA A 42 -5.78 -23.05 7.61
CA ALA A 42 -7.08 -23.64 7.89
C ALA A 42 -7.73 -23.03 9.15
N GLY A 43 -9.03 -22.73 9.09
CA GLY A 43 -9.75 -22.00 10.14
C GLY A 43 -9.67 -20.47 10.01
N SER A 44 -9.13 -19.98 8.90
CA SER A 44 -9.17 -18.57 8.54
C SER A 44 -9.35 -18.36 7.04
N SER A 45 -9.90 -17.21 6.67
CA SER A 45 -10.18 -16.84 5.29
C SER A 45 -9.44 -15.56 4.90
N ARG A 46 -9.13 -15.42 3.61
CA ARG A 46 -8.53 -14.19 3.08
C ARG A 46 -9.48 -13.02 3.29
N LEU A 47 -8.99 -11.93 3.87
CA LEU A 47 -9.74 -10.68 3.97
C LEU A 47 -9.67 -9.94 2.64
N THR A 48 -10.55 -10.30 1.71
CA THR A 48 -10.52 -9.80 0.32
C THR A 48 -10.64 -8.29 0.21
N ASN A 49 -11.38 -7.65 1.12
CA ASN A 49 -11.54 -6.20 1.16
C ASN A 49 -10.23 -5.45 1.52
N ALA A 50 -9.23 -6.13 2.10
CA ALA A 50 -7.92 -5.56 2.42
C ALA A 50 -6.90 -5.65 1.28
N ASN A 51 -7.20 -6.36 0.19
CA ASN A 51 -6.25 -6.57 -0.90
C ASN A 51 -5.82 -5.23 -1.53
N GLY A 52 -4.51 -4.97 -1.53
CA GLY A 52 -3.95 -3.74 -2.11
C GLY A 52 -4.29 -2.48 -1.31
N ARG A 53 -4.66 -2.61 -0.03
CA ARG A 53 -5.07 -1.48 0.81
C ARG A 53 -4.31 -1.49 2.13
N MET A 54 -4.06 -0.28 2.64
CA MET A 54 -3.62 -0.09 4.02
C MET A 54 -4.83 -0.18 4.95
N LEU A 55 -4.70 -0.90 6.05
CA LEU A 55 -5.72 -0.95 7.10
C LEU A 55 -5.58 0.30 7.98
N LEU A 56 -6.68 1.01 8.16
CA LEU A 56 -6.80 2.11 9.11
C LEU A 56 -7.74 1.68 10.23
N VAL A 57 -7.43 2.14 11.44
CA VAL A 57 -8.32 1.95 12.59
C VAL A 57 -9.57 2.80 12.36
N ALA A 58 -10.74 2.17 12.52
CA ALA A 58 -12.01 2.87 12.48
C ALA A 58 -12.35 3.43 13.86
N ASN A 59 -12.70 4.71 13.91
CA ASN A 59 -13.07 5.41 15.14
C ASN A 59 -14.58 5.33 15.41
N ASP A 60 -15.33 4.86 14.40
CA ASP A 60 -16.77 4.65 14.43
C ASP A 60 -17.08 3.27 13.84
N THR A 61 -18.08 2.61 14.41
CA THR A 61 -18.53 1.28 13.99
C THR A 61 -19.09 1.28 12.57
N GLY A 62 -19.70 2.37 12.12
CA GLY A 62 -20.23 2.51 10.76
C GLY A 62 -19.14 2.58 9.67
N ALA A 63 -17.91 2.93 10.05
CA ALA A 63 -16.78 3.00 9.13
C ALA A 63 -16.06 1.66 8.95
N ILE A 64 -16.36 0.64 9.76
CA ILE A 64 -15.72 -0.67 9.67
C ILE A 64 -15.99 -1.29 8.29
N GLY A 65 -14.94 -1.70 7.59
CA GLY A 65 -15.02 -2.28 6.25
C GLY A 65 -15.23 -1.28 5.11
N SER A 66 -15.37 0.02 5.42
CA SER A 66 -15.36 1.07 4.40
C SER A 66 -14.00 1.15 3.73
N THR A 67 -14.00 1.53 2.45
CA THR A 67 -12.76 1.72 1.69
C THR A 67 -12.70 3.11 1.09
N SER A 68 -11.48 3.63 0.95
CA SER A 68 -11.22 4.88 0.26
C SER A 68 -10.12 4.69 -0.78
N GLY A 69 -10.23 5.39 -1.90
CA GLY A 69 -9.29 5.32 -3.01
C GLY A 69 -9.27 3.98 -3.75
N LYS A 70 -8.35 3.90 -4.72
CA LYS A 70 -8.14 2.71 -5.56
C LYS A 70 -7.09 1.79 -4.94
N ALA A 71 -7.46 0.54 -4.71
CA ALA A 71 -6.53 -0.50 -4.26
C ALA A 71 -5.32 -0.61 -5.20
N LEU A 72 -4.17 -0.97 -4.64
CA LEU A 72 -2.96 -1.32 -5.38
C LEU A 72 -3.10 -2.72 -5.99
N ALA A 73 -2.57 -2.92 -7.19
CA ALA A 73 -2.35 -4.26 -7.73
C ALA A 73 -1.22 -4.99 -6.98
N ASP A 74 -1.07 -6.29 -7.24
CA ASP A 74 0.05 -7.06 -6.67
C ASP A 74 1.38 -6.40 -7.03
N ARG A 75 2.16 -6.06 -6.01
CA ARG A 75 3.48 -5.41 -6.14
C ARG A 75 3.47 -4.11 -6.98
N GLU A 76 2.36 -3.36 -6.97
CA GLU A 76 2.28 -2.09 -7.69
C GLU A 76 3.11 -0.99 -6.99
N ASP A 77 4.16 -0.50 -7.65
CA ASP A 77 4.79 0.77 -7.33
C ASP A 77 4.12 1.88 -8.16
N ARG A 78 3.09 2.50 -7.56
CA ARG A 78 2.23 3.48 -8.24
C ARG A 78 3.00 4.78 -8.52
N ARG A 79 2.92 5.24 -9.76
CA ARG A 79 3.46 6.55 -10.14
C ARG A 79 2.66 7.69 -9.50
N HIS A 80 3.37 8.71 -9.05
CA HIS A 80 2.80 9.92 -8.46
C HIS A 80 3.66 11.14 -8.82
N LYS A 81 3.12 12.32 -8.51
CA LYS A 81 3.78 13.61 -8.71
C LYS A 81 3.48 14.53 -7.54
N HIS A 82 4.38 15.48 -7.28
CA HIS A 82 4.25 16.46 -6.23
C HIS A 82 3.91 17.82 -6.81
N LYS A 83 3.02 18.54 -6.14
CA LYS A 83 2.82 19.98 -6.36
C LYS A 83 3.62 20.72 -5.30
N ALA A 84 4.43 21.68 -5.72
CA ALA A 84 5.21 22.53 -4.85
C ALA A 84 4.90 23.98 -5.16
N LYS A 85 4.89 24.82 -4.12
CA LYS A 85 4.87 26.27 -4.28
C LYS A 85 6.19 26.80 -3.78
N VAL A 86 6.93 27.49 -4.64
CA VAL A 86 8.17 28.19 -4.25
C VAL A 86 7.85 29.67 -4.17
N SER A 87 8.40 30.35 -3.15
CA SER A 87 8.39 31.80 -3.11
C SER A 87 9.78 32.35 -2.84
N ALA A 88 10.05 33.51 -3.43
CA ALA A 88 11.25 34.29 -3.21
C ALA A 88 10.84 35.73 -2.91
N ASN A 89 11.37 36.28 -1.82
CA ASN A 89 11.21 37.68 -1.52
C ASN A 89 12.38 38.46 -2.13
N LEU A 90 12.08 39.32 -3.10
CA LEU A 90 13.08 40.15 -3.74
C LEU A 90 13.20 41.48 -3.00
N ASN A 91 14.41 41.74 -2.51
CA ASN A 91 14.78 43.04 -1.98
C ASN A 91 14.74 44.10 -3.09
N GLU A 92 14.57 45.35 -2.68
CA GLU A 92 14.60 46.49 -3.60
C GLU A 92 16.02 46.74 -4.10
N HIS A 93 16.15 46.99 -5.42
CA HIS A 93 17.38 47.49 -6.00
C HIS A 93 17.05 48.65 -6.95
N SER A 94 17.72 49.80 -6.76
CA SER A 94 17.51 51.00 -7.56
C SER A 94 18.57 51.13 -8.64
N ILE A 95 18.16 51.52 -9.86
CA ILE A 95 19.08 51.81 -10.98
C ILE A 95 18.95 53.30 -11.31
N SER A 96 19.99 54.08 -11.03
CA SER A 96 19.96 55.55 -11.03
C SER A 96 19.78 56.23 -12.40
N ALA A 97 19.53 55.49 -13.48
CA ALA A 97 19.28 56.03 -14.83
C ALA A 97 17.89 55.66 -15.39
N ALA A 98 17.08 54.97 -14.58
CA ALA A 98 15.84 54.31 -15.00
C ALA A 98 14.57 54.99 -14.48
N SER A 99 14.67 56.26 -14.05
CA SER A 99 13.64 57.00 -13.31
C SER A 99 12.55 57.66 -14.17
N SER A 100 12.47 57.36 -15.47
CA SER A 100 11.37 57.86 -16.32
C SER A 100 10.12 56.99 -16.20
N CYS A 101 8.96 57.55 -16.54
CA CYS A 101 7.61 56.99 -16.33
C CYS A 101 7.29 55.67 -17.05
N CYS A 102 8.25 55.05 -17.74
CA CYS A 102 8.03 53.90 -18.63
C CYS A 102 8.95 52.70 -18.36
N ASN A 103 9.73 52.67 -17.27
CA ASN A 103 10.58 51.52 -16.95
C ASN A 103 9.90 50.52 -15.99
N SER A 104 8.85 49.85 -16.46
CA SER A 104 8.10 48.82 -15.71
C SER A 104 8.54 47.38 -16.00
N GLN A 105 9.61 47.20 -16.80
CA GLN A 105 10.07 45.88 -17.24
C GLN A 105 10.98 45.16 -16.24
N SER A 106 11.42 45.85 -15.19
CA SER A 106 12.28 45.25 -14.15
C SER A 106 11.47 44.52 -13.09
N THR A 107 12.09 43.52 -12.46
CA THR A 107 11.47 42.70 -11.42
C THR A 107 11.10 43.56 -10.21
N ARG A 108 9.83 43.49 -9.77
CA ARG A 108 9.33 44.30 -8.65
C ARG A 108 9.86 43.78 -7.32
N LYS A 109 10.08 44.68 -6.36
CA LYS A 109 10.28 44.31 -4.94
C LYS A 109 9.08 43.50 -4.44
N GLY A 110 9.33 42.58 -3.52
CA GLY A 110 8.29 41.85 -2.78
C GLY A 110 8.32 40.35 -3.03
N GLU A 111 7.27 39.66 -2.59
CA GLU A 111 7.16 38.22 -2.73
C GLU A 111 6.73 37.84 -4.15
N HIS A 112 7.51 36.97 -4.77
CA HIS A 112 7.19 36.30 -6.03
C HIS A 112 7.02 34.83 -5.72
N SER A 113 5.94 34.23 -6.21
CA SER A 113 5.73 32.80 -6.06
C SER A 113 5.41 32.13 -7.38
N ALA A 114 5.81 30.88 -7.50
CA ALA A 114 5.49 30.02 -8.62
C ALA A 114 4.99 28.68 -8.12
N ASP A 115 3.99 28.15 -8.81
CA ASP A 115 3.54 26.77 -8.66
C ASP A 115 4.36 25.88 -9.59
N LEU A 116 4.86 24.77 -9.06
CA LEU A 116 5.60 23.75 -9.78
C LEU A 116 4.91 22.40 -9.60
N GLU A 117 5.04 21.57 -10.61
CA GLU A 117 4.66 20.17 -10.55
C GLU A 117 5.86 19.33 -10.98
N THR A 118 6.15 18.27 -10.25
CA THR A 118 7.18 17.32 -10.66
C THR A 118 6.67 16.44 -11.79
N ASP A 119 7.59 15.85 -12.54
CA ASP A 119 7.24 14.74 -13.41
C ASP A 119 6.68 13.56 -12.61
N GLU A 120 5.88 12.75 -13.30
CA GLU A 120 5.27 11.56 -12.73
C GLU A 120 6.34 10.45 -12.61
N SER A 121 6.53 9.89 -11.42
CA SER A 121 7.51 8.83 -11.17
C SER A 121 7.00 7.86 -10.13
N THR A 122 7.54 6.64 -10.12
CA THR A 122 7.30 5.72 -9.01
C THR A 122 8.12 6.15 -7.79
N SER A 123 7.78 5.59 -6.63
CA SER A 123 8.50 5.89 -5.38
C SER A 123 9.89 5.24 -5.33
N ALA A 124 10.05 4.10 -6.02
CA ALA A 124 11.22 3.21 -5.93
C ALA A 124 11.57 2.81 -4.47
N LEU A 125 10.63 2.97 -3.54
CA LEU A 125 10.82 2.58 -2.15
C LEU A 125 10.61 1.06 -2.01
N PRO A 126 11.50 0.36 -1.29
CA PRO A 126 11.25 -1.04 -0.95
C PRO A 126 9.96 -1.18 -0.15
N PHE A 127 9.13 -2.16 -0.49
CA PHE A 127 7.91 -2.48 0.26
C PHE A 127 7.77 -3.98 0.51
N VAL A 128 7.03 -4.31 1.56
CA VAL A 128 6.60 -5.67 1.86
C VAL A 128 5.09 -5.75 1.69
N GLN A 129 4.63 -6.74 0.95
CA GLN A 129 3.21 -7.04 0.79
C GLN A 129 2.89 -8.31 1.57
N LEU A 130 2.00 -8.19 2.55
CA LEU A 130 1.54 -9.31 3.39
C LEU A 130 0.10 -9.68 3.05
N LEU A 131 -0.22 -10.95 3.22
CA LEU A 131 -1.59 -11.45 3.12
C LEU A 131 -2.34 -11.12 4.40
N ALA A 132 -3.49 -10.46 4.28
CA ALA A 132 -4.42 -10.27 5.39
C ALA A 132 -5.40 -11.45 5.46
N CYS A 133 -5.43 -12.11 6.61
CA CYS A 133 -6.32 -13.22 6.92
C CYS A 133 -7.25 -12.83 8.08
N LYS A 134 -8.45 -13.43 8.10
CA LYS A 134 -9.45 -13.24 9.13
C LYS A 134 -9.86 -14.59 9.68
N VAL A 135 -9.82 -14.76 10.99
CA VAL A 135 -10.35 -15.95 11.66
C VAL A 135 -11.84 -16.11 11.34
N ASP A 136 -12.26 -17.33 11.03
CA ASP A 136 -13.63 -17.65 10.60
C ASP A 136 -14.66 -17.58 11.75
#